data_AF-A0A946K8A5-F1
#
_entry.id   AF-A0A946K8A5-F1
#
_cell.length_a   1.000
_cell.length_b   1.000
_cell.length_c   1.000
_cell.angle_alpha   90.00
_cell.angle_beta   90.00
_cell.angle_gamma   90.00
#
_symmetry.space_group_name_H-M   'P 1'
#
loop_
_entity.id
_entity.type
_entity.pdbx_description
1 polymer ?
#
loop_
_entity_poly.entity_id
_entity_poly.type
_entity_poly.pdbx_seq_one_letter_code
_entity_poly.pdbx_strand_id
1 'polypeptide(L)'
;QLIFFGPEKPPEELYDLENDPHEIHNLAEDSAFQKELEEHRTMLKDWIAETGDQGQATESDAGLLAALKRWGDKCVNPEYDRVRSQLNESKN
;
A
#
# COMPACT_ATOMS: atom_id res chain seq x y z
N GLN A 1 -14.22 -1.17 -14.36
CA GLN A 1 -13.47 -1.63 -13.17
C GLN A 1 -13.14 -0.39 -12.33
N LEU A 2 -14.06 0.03 -11.46
CA LEU A 2 -13.95 1.24 -10.63
C LEU A 2 -13.54 0.92 -9.18
N ILE A 3 -13.73 -0.33 -8.73
CA ILE A 3 -13.48 -0.75 -7.36
C ILE A 3 -12.01 -0.56 -6.97
N PHE A 4 -11.07 -0.88 -7.86
CA PHE A 4 -9.62 -0.76 -7.59
C PHE A 4 -9.13 0.69 -7.42
N PHE A 5 -9.80 1.65 -8.06
CA PHE A 5 -9.50 3.09 -8.00
C PHE A 5 -10.61 3.89 -7.30
N GLY A 6 -11.37 3.22 -6.43
CA GLY A 6 -12.43 3.85 -5.65
C GLY A 6 -11.87 4.93 -4.72
N PRO A 7 -12.71 5.89 -4.27
CA PRO A 7 -12.30 6.94 -3.34
C PRO A 7 -11.88 6.38 -1.97
N GLU A 8 -12.41 5.21 -1.60
CA GLU A 8 -12.10 4.49 -0.38
C GLU A 8 -11.77 3.05 -0.75
N LYS A 9 -10.73 2.50 -0.11
CA LYS A 9 -10.30 1.12 -0.26
C LYS A 9 -10.39 0.45 1.12
N PRO A 10 -10.97 -0.76 1.23
CA PRO A 10 -10.98 -1.48 2.50
C PRO A 10 -9.54 -1.73 2.97
N PRO A 11 -9.32 -1.87 4.29
CA PRO A 11 -7.99 -2.12 4.84
C PRO A 11 -7.41 -3.46 4.41
N GLU A 12 -8.28 -4.44 4.15
CA GLU A 12 -7.90 -5.79 3.73
C GLU A 12 -8.84 -6.32 2.64
N GLU A 13 -8.30 -7.12 1.75
CA GLU A 13 -9.01 -7.77 0.64
C GLU A 13 -8.63 -9.24 0.57
N LEU A 14 -9.61 -10.15 0.56
CA LEU A 14 -9.43 -11.59 0.43
C LEU A 14 -10.31 -12.10 -0.71
N TYR A 15 -9.73 -12.83 -1.66
CA TYR A 15 -10.42 -13.31 -2.85
C TYR A 15 -10.23 -14.82 -3.03
N ASP A 16 -11.31 -15.51 -3.42
CA ASP A 16 -11.27 -16.89 -3.87
C ASP A 16 -11.06 -16.92 -5.39
N LEU A 17 -9.84 -17.19 -5.84
CA LEU A 17 -9.50 -17.14 -7.27
C LEU A 17 -10.15 -18.26 -8.10
N GLU A 18 -10.58 -19.37 -7.49
CA GLU A 18 -11.24 -20.45 -8.22
C GLU A 18 -12.67 -20.04 -8.60
N ASN A 19 -13.38 -19.41 -7.67
CA ASN A 19 -14.77 -19.00 -7.85
C ASN A 19 -14.93 -17.54 -8.29
N ASP A 20 -13.91 -16.70 -8.07
CA ASP A 20 -13.86 -15.27 -8.40
C ASP A 20 -12.51 -14.90 -9.06
N PRO A 21 -12.25 -15.37 -10.30
CA PRO A 21 -10.97 -15.16 -11.00
C PRO A 21 -10.69 -13.70 -11.39
N HIS A 22 -11.62 -12.79 -11.11
CA HIS A 22 -11.52 -11.37 -11.40
C HIS A 22 -11.45 -10.51 -10.13
N GLU A 23 -11.40 -11.13 -8.94
CA GLU A 23 -11.17 -10.45 -7.66
C GLU A 23 -12.17 -9.31 -7.44
N ILE A 24 -13.46 -9.60 -7.70
CA ILE A 24 -14.55 -8.63 -7.60
C ILE A 24 -15.23 -8.71 -6.23
N HIS A 25 -15.24 -9.89 -5.60
CA HIS A 25 -15.98 -10.19 -4.39
C HIS A 25 -15.03 -10.32 -3.20
N ASN A 26 -14.82 -9.23 -2.48
CA ASN A 26 -13.98 -9.24 -1.28
C ASN A 26 -14.65 -10.05 -0.15
N LEU A 27 -13.96 -11.10 0.32
CA LEU A 27 -14.38 -12.02 1.38
C LEU A 27 -13.80 -11.67 2.77
N ALA A 28 -13.04 -10.58 2.90
CA ALA A 28 -12.33 -10.24 4.14
C ALA A 28 -13.26 -10.06 5.36
N GLU A 29 -14.52 -9.64 5.14
CA GLU A 29 -15.52 -9.49 6.21
C GLU A 29 -16.46 -10.70 6.32
N ASP A 30 -16.32 -11.71 5.47
CA ASP A 30 -17.16 -12.91 5.53
C ASP A 30 -16.71 -13.81 6.69
N SER A 31 -17.64 -14.09 7.60
CA SER A 31 -17.43 -14.98 8.75
C SER A 31 -16.99 -16.40 8.36
N ALA A 32 -17.38 -16.89 7.18
CA ALA A 32 -17.03 -18.22 6.70
C ALA A 32 -15.54 -18.36 6.36
N PHE A 33 -14.86 -17.25 6.06
CA PHE A 33 -13.46 -17.22 5.60
C PHE A 33 -12.49 -16.61 6.62
N GLN A 34 -12.94 -16.37 7.87
CA GLN A 34 -12.10 -15.74 8.90
C GLN A 34 -10.89 -16.60 9.28
N LYS A 35 -11.01 -17.92 9.15
CA LYS A 35 -9.90 -18.82 9.45
C LYS A 35 -8.77 -18.64 8.43
N GLU A 36 -9.11 -18.67 7.14
CA GLU A 36 -8.19 -18.49 6.02
C GLU A 36 -7.56 -17.09 6.05
N LEU A 37 -8.36 -16.07 6.37
CA LEU A 37 -7.88 -14.71 6.54
C LEU A 37 -6.81 -14.62 7.64
N GLU A 38 -7.05 -15.23 8.80
CA GLU A 38 -6.11 -15.20 9.92
C GLU A 38 -4.83 -16.01 9.64
N GLU A 39 -4.95 -17.13 8.92
CA GLU A 39 -3.80 -17.90 8.45
C GLU A 39 -2.91 -17.05 7.53
N HIS A 40 -3.48 -16.35 6.55
CA HIS A 40 -2.74 -15.47 5.65
C HIS A 40 -2.14 -14.26 6.37
N ARG A 41 -2.86 -13.65 7.31
CA ARG A 41 -2.32 -12.56 8.16
C ARG A 41 -1.09 -13.02 8.92
N THR A 42 -1.12 -14.22 9.49
CA THR A 42 0.00 -14.80 10.22
C THR A 42 1.20 -14.99 9.28
N MET A 43 0.99 -15.60 8.10
CA MET A 43 2.05 -15.79 7.11
C MET A 43 2.71 -14.47 6.69
N LEU A 44 1.90 -13.43 6.42
CA LEU A 44 2.41 -12.12 6.03
C LEU A 44 3.19 -11.47 7.17
N LYS A 45 2.67 -11.52 8.39
CA LYS A 45 3.32 -10.96 9.58
C LYS A 45 4.68 -11.61 9.83
N ASP A 46 4.74 -12.94 9.73
CA ASP A 46 5.98 -13.69 9.90
C ASP A 46 6.99 -13.31 8.82
N TRP A 47 6.56 -13.20 7.56
CA TRP A 47 7.42 -12.77 6.47
C TRP A 47 7.97 -11.33 6.66
N ILE A 48 7.15 -10.38 7.10
CA ILE A 48 7.58 -9.01 7.42
C ILE A 48 8.68 -9.04 8.49
N ALA A 49 8.48 -9.84 9.55
CA ALA A 49 9.45 -9.96 10.63
C ALA A 49 10.75 -10.65 10.19
N GLU A 50 10.65 -11.74 9.44
CA GLU A 50 11.79 -12.53 8.97
C GLU A 50 12.67 -11.78 7.98
N THR A 51 12.06 -11.00 7.09
CA THR A 51 12.79 -10.23 6.07
C THR A 51 13.25 -8.85 6.56
N GLY A 52 12.69 -8.40 7.69
CA GLY A 52 12.92 -7.04 8.18
C GLY A 52 12.34 -5.99 7.24
N ASP A 53 11.17 -6.25 6.66
CA ASP A 53 10.50 -5.31 5.76
C ASP A 53 10.23 -3.98 6.47
N GLN A 54 10.64 -2.88 5.84
CA GLN A 54 10.52 -1.52 6.36
C GLN A 54 9.24 -0.81 5.87
N GLY A 55 8.41 -1.46 5.04
CA GLY A 55 7.21 -0.87 4.46
C GLY A 55 6.14 -0.42 5.47
N GLN A 56 6.24 -0.85 6.73
CA GLN A 56 5.37 -0.39 7.83
C GLN A 56 5.79 0.99 8.37
N ALA A 57 7.04 1.40 8.16
CA ALA A 57 7.54 2.69 8.59
C ALA A 57 7.28 3.76 7.51
N THR A 58 7.00 4.98 7.95
CA THR A 58 6.90 6.13 7.05
C THR A 58 8.26 6.38 6.38
N GLU A 59 8.23 6.76 5.11
CA GLU A 59 9.46 7.07 4.39
C GLU A 59 10.16 8.29 4.99
N SER A 60 11.49 8.26 4.97
CA SER A 60 12.31 9.37 5.46
C SER A 60 12.19 10.57 4.52
N ASP A 61 12.33 11.79 5.06
CA ASP A 61 12.31 13.01 4.23
C ASP A 61 13.38 12.96 3.12
N ALA A 62 14.57 12.41 3.43
CA ALA A 62 15.63 12.23 2.44
C ALA A 62 15.25 11.23 1.32
N GLY A 63 14.57 10.12 1.66
CA GLY A 63 14.07 9.14 0.70
C GLY A 63 12.97 9.73 -0.19
N LEU A 64 12.00 10.41 0.42
CA LEU A 64 10.94 11.13 -0.29
C LEU A 64 11.51 12.18 -1.23
N LEU A 65 12.50 12.96 -0.80
CA LEU A 65 13.20 13.92 -1.66
C LEU A 65 13.93 13.27 -2.82
N ALA A 66 14.61 12.15 -2.58
CA ALA A 66 15.33 11.44 -3.64
C ALA A 66 14.36 10.93 -4.72
N ALA A 67 13.24 10.36 -4.31
CA ALA A 67 12.18 9.95 -5.23
C ALA A 67 11.56 11.15 -5.97
N LEU A 68 11.25 12.22 -5.24
CA LEU A 68 10.67 13.44 -5.81
C LEU A 68 11.61 14.11 -6.81
N LYS A 69 12.93 14.16 -6.54
CA LYS A 69 13.94 14.65 -7.49
C LYS A 69 13.97 13.81 -8.77
N ARG A 70 13.76 12.50 -8.67
CA ARG A 70 13.79 11.60 -9.83
C ARG A 70 12.52 11.64 -10.67
N TRP A 71 11.36 11.75 -10.03
CA TRP A 71 10.06 11.55 -10.69
C TRP A 71 9.18 12.80 -10.77
N GLY A 72 9.49 13.85 -10.01
CA GLY A 72 8.85 15.16 -10.07
C GLY A 72 7.33 15.08 -9.90
N ASP A 73 6.60 15.63 -10.85
CA ASP A 73 5.14 15.74 -10.82
C ASP A 73 4.41 14.38 -10.85
N LYS A 74 5.12 13.28 -11.14
CA LYS A 74 4.56 11.91 -11.07
C LYS A 74 4.44 11.40 -9.63
N CYS A 75 5.15 11.99 -8.67
CA CYS A 75 4.96 11.70 -7.25
C CYS A 75 3.67 12.36 -6.79
N VAL A 76 2.53 11.66 -6.88
CA VAL A 76 1.20 12.20 -6.55
C VAL A 76 0.71 11.86 -5.13
N ASN A 77 1.40 10.97 -4.41
CA ASN A 77 1.06 10.65 -3.02
C ASN A 77 1.20 11.92 -2.14
N PRO A 78 0.18 12.29 -1.34
CA PRO A 78 0.25 13.44 -0.42
C PRO A 78 1.43 13.41 0.56
N GLU A 79 2.01 12.24 0.84
CA GLU A 79 3.21 12.12 1.70
C GLU A 79 4.38 13.00 1.23
N TYR A 80 4.50 13.23 -0.09
CA TYR A 80 5.54 14.09 -0.65
C TYR A 80 5.36 15.58 -0.30
N ASP A 81 4.17 16.02 0.09
CA ASP A 81 3.89 17.43 0.36
C ASP A 81 4.79 18.00 1.47
N ARG A 82 5.22 17.14 2.40
CA ARG A 82 6.19 17.43 3.46
C ARG A 82 7.54 17.94 2.94
N VAL A 83 7.95 17.48 1.75
CA VAL A 83 9.29 17.71 1.18
C VAL A 83 9.27 18.48 -0.14
N ARG A 84 8.09 18.75 -0.72
CA ARG A 84 7.97 19.49 -2.00
C ARG A 84 8.59 20.88 -1.95
N SER A 85 8.45 21.59 -0.83
CA SER A 85 9.04 22.93 -0.66
C SER A 85 10.56 22.91 -0.83
N GLN A 86 11.22 21.88 -0.29
CA GLN A 86 12.68 21.74 -0.27
C GLN A 86 13.25 21.43 -1.68
N LEU A 87 12.44 20.88 -2.60
CA LEU A 87 12.84 20.70 -4.00
C LEU A 87 12.96 22.05 -4.73
N ASN A 88 12.03 22.98 -4.49
CA ASN A 88 11.97 24.26 -5.19
C ASN A 88 13.11 25.20 -4.76
N GLU A 89 13.54 25.12 -3.51
CA GLU A 89 14.69 25.87 -2.98
C GLU A 89 16.02 25.42 -3.61
N SER A 90 16.12 24.16 -4.05
CA SER A 90 17.32 23.61 -4.69
C SER A 90 17.47 23.99 -6.18
N LYS A 91 16.45 24.61 -6.79
CA LYS A 91 16.42 25.01 -8.20
C LYS A 91 16.71 26.51 -8.43
N ASN A 92 16.92 27.29 -7.37
CA ASN A 92 17.33 28.70 -7.43
C ASN A 92 18.84 28.86 -7.23
#